data_AF-A0A832F169-F1
#
_entry.id   AF-A0A832F169-F1
#
_cell.length_a   1.000
_cell.length_b   1.000
_cell.length_c   1.000
_cell.angle_alpha   90.00
_cell.angle_beta   90.00
_cell.angle_gamma   90.00
#
_symmetry.space_group_name_H-M   'P 1'
#
loop_
_entity.id
_entity.type
_entity.pdbx_description
1 polymer ?
#
loop_
_entity_poly.entity_id
_entity_poly.type
_entity_poly.pdbx_seq_one_letter_code
_entity_poly.pdbx_strand_id
1 'polypeptide(L)'
;MYVQYGVTPLVFVVVLLAISVLAGVLGSLVGLGGGVVVVPVLTLLFHIDIRLAIGASIVSVIATSSGAAATYVRERMTNLRAGMFLEIATTT
;
A
#
# COMPACT_ATOMS: atom_id res chain seq x y z
N MET A 1 20.65 15.40 -10.37
CA MET A 1 19.96 16.67 -10.68
C MET A 1 19.12 17.02 -9.47
N TYR A 2 19.71 17.78 -8.54
CA TYR A 2 19.15 18.10 -7.23
C TYR A 2 18.11 19.19 -7.39
N VAL A 3 16.84 18.81 -7.33
CA VAL A 3 15.75 19.76 -7.43
C VAL A 3 15.75 20.63 -6.17
N GLN A 4 16.10 21.89 -6.36
CA GLN A 4 15.87 22.95 -5.39
C GLN A 4 14.36 23.07 -5.11
N TYR A 5 13.94 22.80 -3.88
CA TYR A 5 12.71 23.38 -3.35
C TYR A 5 12.94 23.83 -1.91
N GLY A 6 12.75 25.12 -1.67
CA GLY A 6 12.57 25.72 -0.35
C GLY A 6 11.24 25.30 0.30
N VAL A 7 10.94 24.00 0.28
CA VAL A 7 9.83 23.41 1.04
C VAL A 7 10.41 22.80 2.30
N THR A 8 9.86 23.18 3.44
CA THR A 8 10.25 22.59 4.72
C THR A 8 10.02 21.08 4.68
N PRO A 9 10.91 20.26 5.25
CA PRO A 9 10.79 18.79 5.23
C PRO A 9 9.44 18.29 5.77
N LEU A 10 8.80 19.09 6.62
CA LEU A 10 7.42 18.90 7.07
C LEU A 10 6.39 18.87 5.92
N VAL A 11 6.46 19.82 4.99
CA VAL A 11 5.52 19.89 3.85
C VAL A 11 5.68 18.66 2.95
N PHE A 12 6.93 18.23 2.72
CA PHE A 12 7.22 17.01 1.97
C PHE A 12 6.56 15.78 2.61
N VAL A 13 6.74 15.59 3.92
CA VAL A 13 6.14 14.45 4.64
C VAL A 13 4.62 14.50 4.57
N VAL A 14 4.00 15.67 4.76
CA VAL A 14 2.54 15.82 4.73
C VAL A 14 1.96 15.46 3.36
N VAL A 15 2.59 15.91 2.27
CA VAL A 15 2.17 15.59 0.90
C VAL A 15 2.31 14.08 0.64
N LEU A 16 3.43 13.47 1.06
CA LEU A 16 3.69 12.05 0.89
C LEU A 16 2.69 11.18 1.67
N LEU A 17 2.33 11.61 2.89
CA LEU A 17 1.31 10.98 3.72
C LEU A 17 -0.07 11.07 3.05
N ALA A 18 -0.45 12.25 2.54
CA ALA A 18 -1.72 12.44 1.85
C ALA A 18 -1.85 11.54 0.60
N ILE A 19 -0.80 11.48 -0.23
CA ILE A 19 -0.74 10.60 -1.40
C ILE A 19 -0.82 9.14 -0.98
N SER A 20 -0.09 8.74 0.07
CA SER A 20 -0.08 7.35 0.56
C SER A 20 -1.43 6.91 1.11
N VAL A 21 -2.15 7.80 1.80
CA VAL A 21 -3.51 7.53 2.28
C VAL A 21 -4.47 7.38 1.11
N LEU A 22 -4.42 8.29 0.13
CA LEU A 22 -5.30 8.21 -1.04
C LEU A 22 -5.03 6.95 -1.87
N ALA A 23 -3.75 6.63 -2.10
CA ALA A 23 -3.30 5.41 -2.75
C ALA A 23 -3.69 4.14 -1.98
N GLY A 24 -3.61 4.18 -0.65
CA GLY A 24 -4.00 3.09 0.23
C GLY A 24 -5.51 2.83 0.21
N VAL A 25 -6.33 3.89 0.23
CA VAL A 25 -7.79 3.79 0.13
C VAL A 25 -8.22 3.29 -1.25
N LEU A 26 -7.69 3.87 -2.33
CA LEU A 26 -8.02 3.41 -3.68
C LEU A 26 -7.52 1.99 -3.92
N GLY A 27 -6.32 1.65 -3.43
CA GLY A 27 -5.75 0.31 -3.54
C GLY A 27 -6.45 -0.75 -2.69
N SER A 28 -7.00 -0.38 -1.52
CA SER A 28 -7.78 -1.30 -0.68
C SER A 28 -9.18 -1.54 -1.25
N LEU A 29 -9.79 -0.54 -1.90
CA LEU A 29 -11.05 -0.69 -2.62
C LEU A 29 -10.93 -1.65 -3.82
N VAL A 30 -9.79 -1.64 -4.52
CA VAL A 30 -9.51 -2.57 -5.62
C VAL A 30 -9.07 -3.96 -5.12
N GLY A 31 -8.73 -4.10 -3.83
CA GLY A 31 -8.32 -5.37 -3.23
C GLY A 31 -6.86 -5.76 -3.48
N LEU A 32 -6.01 -4.83 -3.93
CA LEU A 32 -4.58 -5.06 -4.22
C LEU A 32 -3.64 -4.57 -3.09
N GLY A 33 -4.19 -4.05 -1.99
CA GLY A 33 -3.41 -3.61 -0.82
C GLY A 33 -2.55 -2.36 -1.06
N GLY A 34 -2.82 -1.57 -2.10
CA GLY A 34 -2.14 -0.28 -2.36
C GLY A 34 -0.70 -0.38 -2.90
N GLY A 35 -0.05 -1.54 -2.85
CA GLY A 35 1.35 -1.71 -3.26
C GLY A 35 1.63 -1.38 -4.72
N VAL A 36 0.66 -1.67 -5.60
CA VAL A 36 0.71 -1.30 -7.03
C VAL A 36 0.88 0.20 -7.24
N VAL A 37 0.39 1.02 -6.30
CA VAL A 37 0.53 2.48 -6.34
C VAL A 37 1.77 2.94 -5.54
N VAL A 38 2.04 2.33 -4.39
CA VAL A 38 3.15 2.73 -3.51
C VAL A 38 4.52 2.56 -4.18
N VAL A 39 4.77 1.46 -4.91
CA VAL A 39 6.06 1.24 -5.58
C VAL A 39 6.37 2.34 -6.62
N PRO A 40 5.53 2.60 -7.64
CA PRO A 40 5.83 3.63 -8.64
C PRO A 40 5.83 5.04 -8.05
N VAL A 41 5.06 5.33 -7.00
CA VAL A 41 5.14 6.62 -6.32
C VAL A 41 6.53 6.79 -5.67
N LEU A 42 7.01 5.80 -4.92
CA LEU A 42 8.31 5.89 -4.27
C LEU A 42 9.48 5.91 -5.28
N THR A 43 9.37 5.18 -6.40
CA THR A 43 10.46 5.10 -7.38
C THR A 43 10.44 6.19 -8.44
N LEU A 44 9.29 6.51 -9.03
CA LEU A 44 9.19 7.50 -10.11
C LEU A 44 9.07 8.93 -9.59
N LEU A 45 8.33 9.14 -8.49
CA LEU A 45 8.13 10.49 -7.94
C LEU A 45 9.26 10.85 -6.97
N PHE A 46 9.55 9.96 -6.02
CA PHE A 46 10.53 10.22 -4.97
C PHE A 46 11.94 9.72 -5.27
N HIS A 47 12.15 9.04 -6.41
CA HIS A 47 13.47 8.58 -6.85
C HIS A 47 14.20 7.71 -5.81
N ILE A 48 13.44 6.99 -4.97
CA ILE A 48 13.98 6.08 -3.97
C ILE A 48 14.44 4.80 -4.66
N ASP A 49 15.52 4.20 -4.15
CA ASP A 49 16.01 2.91 -4.65
C ASP A 49 14.89 1.87 -4.65
N ILE A 50 14.76 1.16 -5.78
CA ILE A 50 13.72 0.18 -6.02
C ILE A 50 13.66 -0.90 -4.94
N ARG A 51 14.79 -1.31 -4.35
CA ARG A 51 14.81 -2.33 -3.29
C ARG A 51 14.14 -1.80 -2.02
N LEU A 52 14.41 -0.54 -1.66
CA LEU A 52 13.82 0.07 -0.48
C LEU A 52 12.32 0.33 -0.71
N ALA A 53 11.95 0.78 -1.90
CA ALA A 53 10.55 1.00 -2.28
C ALA A 53 9.72 -0.29 -2.26
N ILE A 54 10.27 -1.41 -2.76
CA ILE A 54 9.63 -2.72 -2.68
C ILE A 54 9.43 -3.14 -1.21
N GLY A 55 10.47 -3.00 -0.37
CA GLY A 55 10.39 -3.34 1.04
C GLY A 55 9.31 -2.54 1.78
N ALA A 56 9.30 -1.22 1.60
CA ALA A 56 8.29 -0.33 2.18
C ALA A 56 6.87 -0.67 1.67
N SER A 57 6.72 -1.00 0.40
CA SER A 57 5.44 -1.38 -0.20
C SER A 57 4.88 -2.66 0.41
N ILE A 58 5.69 -3.71 0.60
CA ILE A 58 5.22 -4.98 1.18
C ILE A 58 4.70 -4.77 2.60
N VAL A 59 5.44 -4.01 3.43
CA VAL A 59 5.01 -3.69 4.80
C VAL A 59 3.68 -2.92 4.78
N SER A 60 3.54 -1.94 3.89
CA SER A 60 2.29 -1.19 3.70
C SER A 60 1.13 -2.10 3.25
N VAL A 61 1.37 -3.00 2.30
CA VAL A 61 0.36 -3.93 1.76
C VAL A 61 -0.13 -4.87 2.86
N ILE A 62 0.78 -5.42 3.67
CA ILE A 62 0.41 -6.30 4.78
C ILE A 62 -0.44 -5.53 5.79
N ALA A 63 0.00 -4.35 6.22
CA ALA A 63 -0.73 -3.55 7.21
C ALA A 63 -2.14 -3.17 6.73
N THR A 64 -2.26 -2.70 5.49
CA THR A 64 -3.54 -2.27 4.91
C THR A 64 -4.48 -3.45 4.60
N SER A 65 -3.96 -4.54 4.04
CA SER A 65 -4.74 -5.74 3.74
C SER A 65 -5.25 -6.42 5.01
N SER A 66 -4.41 -6.55 6.05
CA SER A 66 -4.83 -7.11 7.34
C SER A 66 -5.88 -6.24 8.02
N GLY A 67 -5.72 -4.91 7.99
CA GLY A 67 -6.71 -3.98 8.54
C GLY A 67 -8.07 -4.10 7.84
N ALA A 68 -8.08 -4.11 6.50
CA ALA A 68 -9.31 -4.25 5.72
C ALA A 68 -9.96 -5.62 5.91
N ALA A 69 -9.17 -6.70 5.87
CA ALA A 69 -9.66 -8.06 6.07
C ALA A 69 -10.27 -8.25 7.46
N ALA A 70 -9.66 -7.72 8.52
CA ALA A 70 -10.20 -7.82 9.87
C ALA A 70 -11.61 -7.21 9.98
N THR A 71 -11.83 -6.05 9.34
CA THR A 71 -13.14 -5.39 9.29
C THR A 71 -14.14 -6.20 8.47
N TYR A 72 -13.78 -6.65 7.27
CA TYR A 72 -14.69 -7.40 6.39
C TYR A 72 -15.09 -8.77 6.95
N VAL A 73 -14.19 -9.43 7.69
CA VAL A 73 -14.49 -10.66 8.42
C VAL A 73 -15.46 -10.40 9.57
N ARG A 74 -15.26 -9.30 10.33
CA ARG A 74 -16.19 -8.89 11.40
C ARG A 74 -17.59 -8.60 10.88
N GLU A 75 -17.69 -7.98 9.72
CA GLU A 75 -18.96 -7.62 9.08
C GLU A 75 -19.61 -8.80 8.32
N ARG A 76 -19.01 -10.00 8.37
CA ARG A 76 -19.46 -11.21 7.64
C ARG A 76 -19.60 -11.02 6.12
N MET A 77 -18.92 -10.02 5.56
CA MET A 77 -18.90 -9.76 4.13
C MET A 77 -17.96 -10.72 3.40
N THR A 78 -17.02 -11.35 4.10
CA THR A 78 -16.04 -12.28 3.52
C THR A 78 -16.48 -13.74 3.64
N ASN A 79 -16.48 -14.48 2.53
CA ASN A 79 -16.62 -15.93 2.55
C ASN A 79 -15.27 -16.59 2.89
N LEU A 80 -15.02 -16.83 4.17
CA LEU A 80 -13.77 -17.42 4.66
C LEU A 80 -13.45 -18.78 4.00
N ARG A 81 -14.45 -19.61 3.69
CA ARG A 81 -14.20 -20.92 3.08
C ARG A 81 -13.58 -20.77 1.70
N ALA A 82 -14.12 -19.86 0.89
CA ALA A 82 -13.54 -19.55 -0.41
C ALA A 82 -12.16 -18.91 -0.26
N GLY A 83 -12.00 -17.96 0.68
CA GLY A 83 -10.72 -17.29 0.95
C GLY A 83 -9.59 -18.27 1.31
N MET A 84 -9.82 -19.14 2.30
CA MET A 84 -8.84 -20.15 2.72
C MET A 84 -8.55 -21.18 1.61
N PHE A 85 -9.55 -21.56 0.81
CA PHE A 85 -9.35 -22.47 -0.32
C PHE A 85 -8.46 -21.86 -1.40
N LEU A 86 -8.70 -20.59 -1.76
CA LEU A 86 -7.88 -19.83 -2.71
C LEU A 86 -6.44 -19.59 -2.21
N GLU A 87 -6.28 -19.32 -0.90
CA GLU A 87 -4.96 -19.14 -0.27
C GLU A 87 -4.09 -20.40 -0.42
N ILE A 88 -4.65 -21.57 -0.06
CA ILE A 88 -3.95 -22.85 -0.16
C ILE A 88 -3.62 -23.19 -1.62
N ALA A 89 -4.54 -22.92 -2.55
CA ALA A 89 -4.32 -23.19 -3.98
C ALA A 89 -3.20 -22.34 -4.61
N THR A 90 -2.87 -21.19 -4.02
CA THR A 90 -1.82 -20.28 -4.53
C THR A 90 -0.47 -20.50 -3.83
N THR A 91 -0.44 -21.22 -2.71
CA THR A 91 0.77 -21.41 -1.88
C THR A 91 1.66 -22.58 -2.34
N THR A 92 1.25 -23.38 -3.33
CA THR A 92 2.09 -24.36 -4.05
C THR A 92 2.82 -23.75 -5.24
#